data_AF-A0A378LKJ7-F1
#
_entry.id   AF-A0A378LKJ7-F1
#
_cell.length_a   1.000
_cell.length_b   1.000
_cell.length_c   1.000
_cell.angle_alpha   90.00
_cell.angle_beta   90.00
_cell.angle_gamma   90.00
#
_symmetry.space_group_name_H-M   'P 1'
#
loop_
_entity.id
_entity.type
_entity.pdbx_description
1 polymer ?
#
loop_
_entity_poly.entity_id
_entity_poly.type
_entity_poly.pdbx_seq_one_letter_code
_entity_poly.pdbx_strand_id
1 'polypeptide(L)'
;MTTQKLDLQNKWFYRLVKVLYIFFLAVGLIGVLCIGWCLKPYQLVDTKKSYLTCPDGTRHSFHSLDLYFDSKKSFSDYDAKKAIKMCGKHSDEFEKYRAPSPEPYPTHWEFKELGSWLSVMKFWLWGIIIVFIIINVTKQSLVYIVYGKKFNF
;
A
#
# COMPACT_ATOMS: atom_id res chain seq x y z
N MET A 1 -56.30 17.66 -10.92
CA MET A 1 -55.40 18.03 -9.79
C MET A 1 -54.32 16.97 -9.49
N THR A 2 -54.40 15.76 -10.04
CA THR A 2 -53.45 14.65 -9.84
C THR A 2 -52.16 14.78 -10.66
N THR A 3 -52.20 15.45 -11.81
CA THR A 3 -51.05 15.65 -12.70
C THR A 3 -49.94 16.54 -12.12
N GLN A 4 -50.29 17.58 -11.36
CA GLN A 4 -49.28 18.45 -10.71
C GLN A 4 -48.52 17.76 -9.58
N LYS A 5 -49.19 16.89 -8.79
CA LYS A 5 -48.52 16.12 -7.72
C LYS A 5 -47.51 15.12 -8.30
N LEU A 6 -47.87 14.45 -9.39
CA LEU A 6 -47.00 13.49 -10.06
C LEU A 6 -45.72 14.15 -10.60
N ASP A 7 -45.83 15.35 -11.18
CA ASP A 7 -44.71 16.09 -11.74
C ASP A 7 -43.76 16.64 -10.66
N LEU A 8 -44.30 17.14 -9.54
CA LEU A 8 -43.48 17.57 -8.40
C LEU A 8 -42.70 16.42 -7.76
N GLN A 9 -43.36 15.29 -7.52
CA GLN A 9 -42.76 14.12 -6.89
C GLN A 9 -41.64 13.53 -7.76
N ASN A 10 -41.88 13.48 -9.07
CA ASN A 10 -40.88 13.13 -10.07
C ASN A 10 -39.69 14.09 -10.06
N LYS A 11 -39.91 15.40 -9.99
CA LYS A 11 -38.81 16.38 -9.95
C LYS A 11 -37.96 16.27 -8.69
N TRP A 12 -38.58 15.95 -7.55
CA TRP A 12 -37.88 15.74 -6.28
C TRP A 12 -37.05 14.46 -6.28
N PHE A 13 -37.62 13.37 -6.81
CA PHE A 13 -36.90 12.09 -6.95
C PHE A 13 -35.68 12.22 -7.87
N TYR A 14 -35.80 12.93 -9.00
CA TYR A 14 -34.67 13.19 -9.90
C TYR A 14 -33.52 13.94 -9.19
N ARG A 15 -33.86 14.96 -8.38
CA ARG A 15 -32.86 15.71 -7.60
C ARG A 15 -32.18 14.81 -6.57
N LEU A 16 -32.95 13.95 -5.90
CA LEU A 16 -32.41 13.01 -4.92
C LEU A 16 -31.47 11.99 -5.57
N VAL A 17 -31.85 11.38 -6.71
CA VAL A 17 -30.99 10.46 -7.47
C VAL A 17 -29.71 11.17 -7.92
N LYS A 18 -29.79 12.44 -8.33
CA LYS A 18 -28.61 13.23 -8.71
C LYS A 18 -27.66 13.47 -7.53
N VAL A 19 -28.18 13.77 -6.34
CA VAL A 19 -27.37 13.94 -5.12
C VAL A 19 -26.72 12.63 -4.71
N LEU A 20 -27.48 11.53 -4.68
CA LEU A 20 -26.95 10.20 -4.39
C LEU A 20 -25.86 9.79 -5.39
N TYR A 21 -26.08 10.05 -6.68
CA TYR A 21 -25.08 9.78 -7.72
C TYR A 21 -23.75 10.49 -7.43
N ILE A 22 -23.77 11.79 -7.12
CA ILE A 22 -22.57 12.55 -6.81
C ILE A 22 -21.90 12.02 -5.54
N PHE A 23 -22.70 11.69 -4.52
CA PHE A 23 -22.19 11.13 -3.26
C PHE A 23 -21.47 9.79 -3.47
N PHE A 24 -22.12 8.82 -4.13
CA PHE A 24 -21.51 7.52 -4.41
C PHE A 24 -20.29 7.64 -5.33
N LEU A 25 -20.31 8.59 -6.28
CA LEU A 25 -19.17 8.84 -7.16
C LEU A 25 -17.98 9.37 -6.37
N ALA A 26 -18.19 10.34 -5.48
CA ALA A 26 -17.14 10.85 -4.60
C ALA A 26 -16.58 9.74 -3.69
N VAL A 27 -17.44 8.98 -3.02
CA VAL A 27 -17.03 7.88 -2.13
C VAL A 27 -16.27 6.79 -2.89
N GLY A 28 -16.75 6.40 -4.08
CA GLY A 28 -16.10 5.41 -4.92
C GLY A 28 -14.71 5.85 -5.39
N LEU A 29 -14.55 7.11 -5.81
CA LEU A 29 -13.26 7.66 -6.20
C LEU A 29 -12.27 7.70 -5.03
N ILE A 30 -12.71 8.17 -3.85
CA ILE A 30 -11.88 8.19 -2.64
C ILE A 30 -11.45 6.77 -2.26
N GLY A 31 -12.37 5.79 -2.33
CA GLY A 31 -12.08 4.40 -2.05
C GLY A 31 -10.98 3.83 -2.97
N VAL A 32 -11.08 4.05 -4.28
CA VAL A 32 -10.06 3.60 -5.25
C VAL A 32 -8.70 4.24 -4.97
N LEU A 33 -8.69 5.54 -4.65
CA LEU A 33 -7.45 6.25 -4.31
C LEU A 33 -6.80 5.68 -3.04
N CYS A 34 -7.57 5.49 -1.97
CA CYS A 34 -7.08 4.92 -0.72
C CYS A 34 -6.53 3.50 -0.90
N ILE A 35 -7.23 2.63 -1.64
CA ILE A 35 -6.77 1.25 -1.89
C ILE A 35 -5.46 1.25 -2.68
N GLY A 36 -5.34 2.08 -3.73
CA GLY A 36 -4.09 2.14 -4.47
C GLY A 36 -2.94 2.76 -3.67
N TRP A 37 -3.23 3.61 -2.67
CA TRP A 37 -2.21 4.11 -1.75
C TRP A 37 -1.62 3.00 -0.88
N CYS A 38 -2.42 2.00 -0.48
CA CYS A 38 -1.95 0.81 0.23
C CYS A 38 -1.05 -0.09 -0.63
N LEU A 39 -1.10 0.05 -1.95
CA LEU A 39 -0.28 -0.71 -2.91
C LEU A 39 1.02 0.02 -3.29
N LYS A 40 1.35 1.12 -2.61
CA LYS A 40 2.58 1.88 -2.84
C LYS A 40 3.80 0.94 -2.75
N PRO A 41 4.77 1.07 -3.68
CA PRO A 41 6.01 0.31 -3.57
C PRO A 41 6.72 0.64 -2.26
N TYR A 42 7.22 -0.41 -1.61
CA TYR A 42 7.99 -0.30 -0.38
C TYR A 42 9.39 -0.84 -0.60
N GLN A 43 10.35 -0.23 0.08
CA GLN A 43 11.75 -0.61 0.02
C GLN A 43 12.00 -1.69 1.06
N LEU A 44 12.43 -2.85 0.59
CA LEU A 44 12.88 -3.97 1.43
C LEU A 44 14.40 -4.06 1.35
N VAL A 45 15.03 -4.49 2.44
CA VAL A 45 16.47 -4.78 2.43
C VAL A 45 16.69 -6.02 1.57
N ASP A 46 17.56 -5.93 0.58
CA ASP A 46 17.99 -7.07 -0.21
C ASP A 46 18.99 -7.88 0.63
N THR A 47 18.51 -8.91 1.33
CA THR A 47 19.33 -9.75 2.21
C THR A 47 20.41 -10.52 1.45
N LYS A 48 20.29 -10.69 0.13
CA LYS A 48 21.29 -11.39 -0.69
C LYS A 48 22.47 -10.49 -1.03
N LYS A 49 22.21 -9.20 -1.25
CA LYS A 49 23.24 -8.22 -1.61
C LYS A 49 23.76 -7.42 -0.42
N SER A 50 22.98 -7.33 0.65
CA SER A 50 23.41 -6.72 1.90
C SER A 50 24.35 -7.66 2.64
N TYR A 51 25.41 -7.10 3.21
CA TYR A 51 26.43 -7.86 3.93
C TYR A 51 26.95 -7.08 5.12
N LEU A 52 27.42 -7.81 6.12
CA LEU A 52 28.23 -7.26 7.20
C LEU A 52 29.71 -7.51 6.92
N THR A 53 30.56 -6.59 7.37
CA THR A 53 32.02 -6.75 7.33
C THR A 53 32.52 -6.94 8.75
N CYS A 54 33.11 -8.09 9.03
CA CYS A 54 33.69 -8.41 10.32
C CYS A 54 35.03 -7.68 10.52
N PRO A 55 35.55 -7.58 11.76
CA PRO A 55 36.81 -6.89 12.06
C PRO A 55 38.04 -7.51 11.39
N ASP A 56 37.98 -8.80 11.05
CA ASP A 56 38.99 -9.54 10.31
C ASP A 56 38.96 -9.28 8.79
N GLY A 57 38.05 -8.41 8.33
CA GLY A 57 37.84 -8.07 6.93
C GLY A 57 36.99 -9.07 6.16
N THR A 58 36.52 -10.15 6.80
CA THR A 58 35.61 -11.12 6.17
C THR A 58 34.23 -10.50 5.97
N ARG A 59 33.54 -10.91 4.90
CA ARG A 59 32.21 -10.40 4.55
C ARG A 59 31.20 -11.54 4.60
N HIS A 60 30.11 -11.32 5.31
CA HIS A 60 29.01 -12.27 5.40
C HIS A 60 27.72 -11.64 4.90
N SER A 61 27.07 -12.28 3.93
CA SER A 61 25.78 -11.80 3.43
C SER A 61 24.68 -12.04 4.46
N PHE A 62 23.70 -11.15 4.54
CA PHE A 62 22.58 -11.31 5.48
C PHE A 62 21.78 -12.59 5.21
N HIS A 63 21.70 -13.00 3.94
CA HIS A 63 21.09 -14.27 3.55
C HIS A 63 21.82 -15.49 4.13
N SER A 64 23.16 -15.49 4.13
CA SER A 64 23.93 -16.59 4.75
C SER A 64 23.80 -16.65 6.27
N LEU A 65 23.34 -15.55 6.87
CA LEU A 65 23.16 -15.39 8.31
C LEU A 65 21.69 -15.56 8.75
N ASP A 66 20.78 -15.91 7.84
CA ASP A 66 19.31 -15.87 8.02
C ASP A 66 18.84 -14.61 8.76
N LEU A 67 19.38 -13.46 8.38
CA LEU A 67 18.98 -12.15 8.89
C LEU A 67 17.93 -11.55 7.97
N TYR A 68 16.74 -11.28 8.50
CA TYR A 68 15.61 -10.75 7.76
C TYR A 68 15.28 -9.35 8.25
N PHE A 69 15.29 -8.38 7.33
CA PHE A 69 14.98 -6.99 7.62
C PHE A 69 13.85 -6.50 6.71
N ASP A 70 12.70 -6.20 7.32
CA ASP A 70 11.53 -5.75 6.57
C ASP A 70 11.60 -4.28 6.11
N SER A 71 12.43 -3.44 6.74
CA SER A 71 12.60 -2.03 6.35
C SER A 71 13.58 -1.24 7.24
N LYS A 72 13.89 -1.76 8.43
CA LYS A 72 14.71 -1.05 9.40
C LYS A 72 16.21 -1.24 9.12
N LYS A 73 16.92 -0.11 9.08
CA LYS A 73 18.40 -0.02 9.15
C LYS A 73 18.87 -0.20 10.59
N SER A 74 18.53 -1.34 11.18
CA SER A 74 18.96 -1.65 12.54
C SER A 74 18.78 -3.13 12.81
N PHE A 75 19.80 -3.73 13.41
CA PHE A 75 19.69 -5.06 14.00
C PHE A 75 18.68 -5.05 15.14
N SER A 76 17.84 -6.08 15.23
CA SER A 76 17.19 -6.40 16.49
C SER A 76 18.24 -6.90 17.49
N ASP A 77 17.93 -6.90 18.79
CA ASP A 77 18.83 -7.45 19.81
C ASP A 77 19.21 -8.92 19.53
N TYR A 78 18.30 -9.68 18.91
CA TYR A 78 18.53 -11.06 18.52
C TYR A 78 19.52 -11.15 17.34
N ASP A 79 19.28 -10.35 16.30
CA ASP A 79 20.10 -10.31 15.09
C ASP A 79 21.50 -9.78 15.38
N ALA A 80 21.62 -8.79 16.28
CA ALA A 80 22.90 -8.25 16.73
C ALA A 80 23.74 -9.32 17.42
N LYS A 81 23.15 -10.11 18.33
CA LYS A 81 23.84 -11.24 18.98
C LYS A 81 24.28 -12.30 17.99
N LYS A 82 23.45 -12.60 16.98
CA LYS A 82 23.78 -13.56 15.92
C LYS A 82 24.94 -13.08 15.05
N ALA A 83 24.96 -11.80 14.69
CA ALA A 83 26.05 -11.17 13.95
C ALA A 83 27.37 -11.18 14.75
N ILE A 84 27.33 -10.82 16.04
CA ILE A 84 28.49 -10.88 16.96
C ILE A 84 29.02 -12.30 17.10
N LYS A 85 28.16 -13.30 17.25
CA LYS A 85 28.60 -14.70 17.35
C LYS A 85 29.34 -15.19 16.10
N MET A 86 29.00 -14.66 14.92
CA MET A 86 29.58 -15.06 13.65
C MET A 86 30.90 -14.32 13.35
N CYS A 87 30.96 -13.01 13.61
CA CYS A 87 32.20 -12.23 13.46
C CYS A 87 33.18 -12.38 14.63
N GLY A 88 32.70 -12.81 15.79
CA GLY A 88 33.47 -12.93 17.01
C GLY A 88 33.87 -14.37 17.30
N LYS A 89 35.05 -14.79 16.84
CA LYS A 89 35.80 -15.89 17.49
C LYS A 89 36.51 -15.44 18.78
N HIS A 90 36.40 -14.18 19.19
CA HIS A 90 36.89 -13.63 20.45
C HIS A 90 35.77 -12.83 21.13
N SER A 91 34.89 -13.53 21.84
CA SER A 91 33.67 -12.96 22.42
C SER A 91 33.71 -12.84 23.95
N ASP A 92 34.90 -12.75 24.56
CA ASP A 92 34.97 -12.59 26.03
C ASP A 92 35.09 -11.11 26.46
N GLU A 93 35.38 -10.17 25.55
CA GLU A 93 35.56 -8.74 25.91
C GLU A 93 34.41 -7.79 25.50
N PHE A 94 33.53 -8.19 24.57
CA PHE A 94 32.47 -7.30 24.06
C PHE A 94 31.20 -7.25 24.93
N GLU A 95 31.03 -8.18 25.88
CA GLU A 95 29.84 -8.20 26.73
C GLU A 95 29.83 -7.09 27.80
N LYS A 96 30.98 -6.44 28.04
CA LYS A 96 31.15 -5.47 29.14
C LYS A 96 30.74 -4.02 28.79
N TYR A 97 30.46 -3.70 27.53
CA TYR A 97 30.15 -2.33 27.07
C TYR A 97 28.80 -2.20 26.36
N ARG A 98 27.74 -2.84 26.89
CA ARG A 98 26.38 -2.69 26.35
C ARG A 98 25.78 -1.32 26.71
N ALA A 99 26.13 -0.29 25.95
CA ALA A 99 25.27 0.88 25.73
C ALA A 99 24.23 0.54 24.64
N PRO A 100 23.04 1.16 24.62
CA PRO A 100 22.00 0.86 23.66
C PRO A 100 22.38 1.42 22.27
N SER A 101 22.96 0.57 21.41
CA SER A 101 23.27 0.80 19.99
C SER A 101 24.42 1.81 19.72
N PRO A 102 25.41 1.43 18.91
CA PRO A 102 25.25 1.37 17.45
C PRO A 102 25.52 -0.03 16.91
N GLU A 103 25.19 -0.25 15.63
CA GLU A 103 25.39 -1.49 14.89
C GLU A 103 26.74 -2.15 15.22
N PRO A 104 26.78 -3.46 15.54
CA PRO A 104 27.96 -4.10 16.12
C PRO A 104 29.17 -4.11 15.16
N TYR A 105 28.93 -3.98 13.85
CA TYR A 105 29.94 -3.98 12.80
C TYR A 105 29.50 -3.08 11.64
N PRO A 106 30.43 -2.59 10.81
CA PRO A 106 30.10 -1.86 9.59
C PRO A 106 29.24 -2.72 8.65
N THR A 107 28.02 -2.26 8.38
CA THR A 107 27.07 -2.92 7.49
C THR A 107 26.84 -2.17 6.20
N HIS A 108 26.82 -2.92 5.10
CA HIS A 108 26.42 -2.42 3.79
C HIS A 108 24.99 -2.85 3.50
N TRP A 109 24.08 -1.87 3.49
CA TRP A 109 22.66 -2.07 3.23
C TRP A 109 22.36 -1.82 1.75
N GLU A 110 21.86 -2.83 1.05
CA GLU A 110 21.25 -2.66 -0.27
C GLU A 110 19.74 -2.85 -0.18
N PHE A 111 19.00 -2.02 -0.91
CA PHE A 111 17.53 -2.04 -0.91
C PHE A 111 17.02 -2.48 -2.28
N LYS A 112 15.96 -3.30 -2.26
CA LYS A 112 15.18 -3.67 -3.42
C LYS A 112 13.79 -3.07 -3.29
N GLU A 113 13.35 -2.37 -4.33
CA GLU A 113 11.96 -1.93 -4.43
C GLU A 113 11.08 -3.12 -4.82
N LEU A 114 10.09 -3.39 -3.97
CA LEU A 114 9.05 -4.38 -4.26
C LEU A 114 7.76 -3.65 -4.63
N GLY A 115 7.28 -3.97 -5.83
CA GLY A 115 6.18 -3.26 -6.48
C GLY A 115 6.67 -2.24 -7.51
N SER A 116 5.71 -1.57 -8.16
CA SER A 116 6.00 -0.53 -9.14
C SER A 116 4.90 0.51 -9.11
N TRP A 117 5.29 1.79 -9.08
CA TRP A 117 4.36 2.90 -9.26
C TRP A 117 3.55 2.79 -10.54
N LEU A 118 4.13 2.21 -11.60
CA LEU A 118 3.40 1.97 -12.85
C LEU A 118 2.20 1.04 -12.64
N SER A 119 2.33 0.04 -11.77
CA SER A 119 1.25 -0.89 -11.44
C SER A 119 0.14 -0.20 -10.62
N VAL A 120 0.54 0.65 -9.65
CA VAL A 120 -0.39 1.47 -8.85
C VAL A 120 -1.17 2.44 -9.74
N MET A 121 -0.48 3.13 -10.66
CA MET A 121 -1.11 4.06 -11.60
C MET A 121 -2.10 3.34 -12.53
N LYS A 122 -1.75 2.15 -13.03
CA LYS A 122 -2.68 1.32 -13.80
C LYS A 122 -3.91 0.94 -12.97
N PHE A 123 -3.72 0.55 -11.71
CA PHE A 123 -4.82 0.22 -10.82
C PHE A 123 -5.77 1.41 -10.59
N TRP A 124 -5.25 2.60 -10.31
CA TRP A 124 -6.09 3.80 -10.19
C TRP A 124 -6.85 4.10 -11.47
N LEU A 125 -6.19 4.04 -12.62
CA LEU A 125 -6.81 4.36 -13.90
C LEU A 125 -7.97 3.40 -14.20
N TRP A 126 -7.74 2.09 -14.05
CA TRP A 126 -8.80 1.09 -14.24
C TRP A 126 -9.89 1.17 -13.16
N GLY A 127 -9.52 1.38 -11.90
CA GLY A 127 -10.46 1.49 -10.79
C GLY A 127 -11.43 2.67 -10.96
N ILE A 128 -10.92 3.83 -11.38
CA ILE A 128 -11.75 5.02 -11.66
C ILE A 128 -12.73 4.74 -12.80
N ILE A 129 -12.27 4.11 -13.89
CA ILE A 129 -13.13 3.75 -15.03
C ILE A 129 -14.25 2.80 -14.59
N ILE A 130 -13.92 1.76 -13.83
CA ILE A 130 -14.89 0.77 -13.34
C ILE A 130 -15.94 1.43 -12.45
N VAL A 131 -15.51 2.25 -11.48
CA VAL A 131 -16.43 3.01 -10.60
C VAL A 131 -17.37 3.89 -11.43
N PHE A 132 -16.84 4.61 -12.42
CA PHE A 132 -17.64 5.45 -13.29
C PHE A 132 -18.70 4.67 -14.07
N ILE A 133 -18.34 3.51 -14.62
CA ILE A 133 -19.27 2.63 -15.35
C ILE A 133 -20.37 2.13 -14.42
N ILE A 134 -20.02 1.55 -13.26
CA ILE A 134 -20.99 0.97 -12.32
C ILE A 134 -22.01 2.02 -11.86
N ILE A 135 -21.54 3.21 -11.51
CA ILE A 135 -22.41 4.27 -10.99
C ILE A 135 -23.30 4.83 -12.12
N ASN A 136 -22.77 4.98 -13.34
CA ASN A 136 -23.59 5.40 -14.48
C ASN A 136 -24.66 4.37 -14.85
N VAL A 137 -24.32 3.08 -14.86
CA VAL A 137 -25.30 2.00 -15.08
C VAL A 137 -26.37 2.06 -14.00
N THR A 138 -25.99 2.18 -12.72
CA THR A 138 -26.93 2.29 -11.60
C THR A 138 -27.86 3.50 -11.75
N LYS A 139 -27.32 4.67 -12.13
CA LYS A 139 -28.12 5.87 -12.39
C LYS A 139 -29.10 5.66 -13.53
N GLN A 140 -28.65 5.08 -14.64
CA GLN A 140 -29.52 4.81 -15.78
C GLN A 140 -30.63 3.82 -15.42
N SER A 141 -30.31 2.74 -14.69
CA SER A 141 -31.29 1.78 -14.20
C SER A 141 -32.33 2.42 -13.27
N LEU A 142 -31.91 3.27 -12.32
CA LEU A 142 -32.84 3.98 -11.42
C LEU A 142 -33.76 4.95 -12.19
N VAL A 143 -33.21 5.68 -13.15
CA VAL A 143 -34.00 6.59 -14.01
C VAL A 143 -34.96 5.79 -14.90
N TYR A 144 -34.53 4.65 -15.43
CA TYR A 144 -35.38 3.76 -16.24
C TYR A 144 -36.56 3.22 -15.42
N ILE A 145 -36.31 2.73 -14.20
CA ILE A 145 -37.35 2.20 -13.31
C ILE A 145 -38.38 3.27 -12.95
N VAL A 146 -37.96 4.50 -12.66
CA VAL A 146 -38.87 5.55 -12.18
C VAL A 146 -39.63 6.27 -13.30
N TYR A 147 -38.99 6.52 -14.44
CA TYR A 147 -39.59 7.32 -15.51
C TYR A 147 -40.05 6.48 -16.70
N GLY A 148 -39.74 5.17 -16.75
CA GLY A 148 -40.06 4.29 -17.88
C GLY A 148 -39.40 4.72 -19.20
N LYS A 149 -38.50 5.70 -19.18
CA LYS A 149 -37.87 6.26 -20.39
C LYS A 149 -36.81 5.30 -20.90
N LYS A 150 -37.03 4.74 -22.10
CA LYS A 150 -36.08 3.90 -22.83
C LYS A 150 -34.71 4.58 -22.96
N PHE A 151 -33.66 3.76 -22.89
CA PHE A 151 -32.26 4.14 -23.08
C PHE A 151 -32.08 4.95 -24.36
N ASN A 152 -31.69 6.21 -24.24
CA ASN A 152 -31.01 6.92 -25.32
C ASN A 152 -29.52 6.79 -25.04
N PHE A 153 -28.90 5.86 -25.76
CA PHE A 153 -27.44 5.74 -25.85
C PHE A 153 -26.87 6.93 -26.63
#